data_AF-A0A5K4F8M7-F1
#
_entry.id   AF-A0A5K4F8M7-F1
#
_cell.length_a   1.000
_cell.length_b   1.000
_cell.length_c   1.000
_cell.angle_alpha   90.00
_cell.angle_beta   90.00
_cell.angle_gamma   90.00
#
_symmetry.space_group_name_H-M   'P 1'
#
loop_
_entity.id
_entity.type
_entity.pdbx_description
1 polymer ?
#
loop_
_entity_poly.entity_id
_entity_poly.type
_entity_poly.pdbx_seq_one_letter_code
_entity_poly.pdbx_strand_id
1 'polypeptide(L)'
;MIMCFLGSYGVMTIISQWFWCFMMRKKLKQKSQSKIPQYICIFIGLVYTISGICIVLLSFFNMKDTNQLHFHLTLSNFICHAVAIPLSSLLIVCNFRSWKWFLLARIIVSLQMIIGSYFFVYYNRAGLLVLQAKNLFYIKENEPGYKEFNQCAISEWFMILGLIEITLITGLELRTCENQYEEINKTV
;
A
#
# COMPACT_ATOMS: atom_id res chain seq x y z
N MET A 1 -2.23 -20.69 5.98
CA MET A 1 -1.59 -19.82 7.00
C MET A 1 -1.25 -18.44 6.44
N ILE A 2 -0.48 -18.33 5.35
CA ILE A 2 -0.11 -17.04 4.73
C ILE A 2 -1.35 -16.19 4.34
N MET A 3 -2.39 -16.82 3.78
CA MET A 3 -3.63 -16.12 3.40
C MET A 3 -4.31 -15.42 4.59
N CYS A 4 -4.47 -16.10 5.74
CA CYS A 4 -5.07 -15.49 6.93
C CYS A 4 -4.27 -14.28 7.43
N PHE A 5 -2.94 -14.35 7.37
CA PHE A 5 -2.07 -13.23 7.73
C PHE A 5 -2.26 -12.04 6.78
N LEU A 6 -2.37 -12.26 5.47
CA LEU A 6 -2.66 -11.19 4.50
C LEU A 6 -4.02 -10.54 4.75
N GLY A 7 -5.05 -11.32 5.07
CA GLY A 7 -6.37 -10.78 5.42
C GLY A 7 -6.31 -9.89 6.67
N SER A 8 -5.64 -10.35 7.72
CA SER A 8 -5.45 -9.55 8.94
C SER A 8 -4.63 -8.28 8.69
N TYR A 9 -3.62 -8.36 7.81
CA TYR A 9 -2.83 -7.22 7.38
C TYR A 9 -3.68 -6.18 6.65
N GLY A 10 -4.57 -6.61 5.75
CA GLY A 10 -5.51 -5.70 5.07
C GLY A 10 -6.38 -4.91 6.05
N VAL A 11 -6.92 -5.56 7.09
CA VAL A 11 -7.69 -4.88 8.16
C VAL A 11 -6.81 -3.89 8.93
N MET A 12 -5.60 -4.28 9.30
CA MET A 12 -4.64 -3.41 10.00
C MET A 12 -4.29 -2.16 9.16
N THR A 13 -4.15 -2.31 7.84
CA THR A 13 -3.92 -1.19 6.92
C THR A 13 -5.08 -0.20 6.96
N ILE A 14 -6.33 -0.66 6.95
CA ILE A 14 -7.50 0.24 7.06
C ILE A 14 -7.46 1.03 8.38
N ILE A 15 -7.31 0.33 9.49
CA ILE A 15 -7.34 0.93 10.83
C ILE A 15 -6.20 1.94 11.02
N SER A 16 -4.98 1.57 10.64
CA SER A 16 -3.79 2.43 10.77
C SER A 16 -3.92 3.71 9.95
N GLN A 17 -4.44 3.63 8.72
CA GLN A 17 -4.63 4.79 7.85
C GLN A 17 -5.77 5.67 8.32
N TRP A 18 -6.85 5.10 8.87
CA TRP A 18 -7.92 5.88 9.49
C TRP A 18 -7.42 6.65 10.71
N PHE A 19 -6.61 6.00 11.57
CA PHE A 19 -6.02 6.64 12.73
C PHE A 19 -5.05 7.77 12.32
N TRP A 20 -4.22 7.53 11.30
CA TRP A 20 -3.34 8.57 10.73
C TRP A 20 -4.12 9.75 10.18
N CYS A 21 -5.18 9.50 9.41
CA CYS A 21 -6.05 10.56 8.87
C CYS A 21 -6.74 11.35 10.00
N PHE A 22 -7.19 10.69 11.06
CA PHE A 22 -7.78 11.35 12.22
C PHE A 22 -6.78 12.29 12.92
N MET A 23 -5.58 11.80 13.21
CA MET A 23 -4.53 12.57 13.88
C MET A 23 -4.04 13.74 13.03
N MET A 24 -3.86 13.52 11.71
CA MET A 24 -3.48 14.57 10.77
C MET A 24 -4.55 15.66 10.69
N ARG A 25 -5.83 15.30 10.64
CA ARG A 25 -6.94 16.27 10.63
C ARG A 25 -6.97 17.11 11.91
N LYS A 26 -6.76 16.50 13.07
CA LYS A 26 -6.66 17.25 14.34
C LYS A 26 -5.54 18.29 14.26
N LYS A 27 -4.41 17.94 13.63
CA LYS A 27 -3.22 18.81 13.55
C LYS A 27 -3.45 19.96 12.58
N LEU A 28 -4.05 19.64 11.44
CA LEU A 28 -4.48 20.61 10.44
C LEU A 28 -5.42 21.65 11.03
N LYS A 29 -6.41 21.24 11.84
CA LYS A 29 -7.35 22.15 12.50
C LYS A 29 -6.66 23.11 13.47
N GLN A 30 -5.58 22.70 14.12
CA GLN A 30 -4.80 23.58 15.00
C GLN A 30 -3.95 24.58 14.22
N LYS A 31 -3.42 24.20 13.06
CA LYS A 31 -2.50 25.04 12.27
C LYS A 31 -3.22 25.97 11.28
N SER A 32 -4.34 25.55 10.71
CA SER A 32 -5.01 26.27 9.63
C SER A 32 -6.52 26.09 9.66
N GLN A 33 -7.26 27.17 9.36
CA GLN A 33 -8.71 27.11 9.16
C GLN A 33 -9.10 26.53 7.78
N SER A 34 -8.15 26.24 6.90
CA SER A 34 -8.45 25.70 5.57
C SER A 34 -9.11 24.32 5.66
N LYS A 35 -10.22 24.17 4.94
CA LYS A 35 -10.95 22.89 4.83
C LYS A 35 -10.34 21.95 3.78
N ILE A 36 -9.61 22.49 2.80
CA ILE A 36 -9.01 21.72 1.69
C ILE A 36 -8.16 20.54 2.17
N PRO A 37 -7.13 20.71 3.04
CA PRO A 37 -6.31 19.59 3.48
C PRO A 37 -7.08 18.56 4.31
N GLN A 38 -8.19 18.96 4.94
CA GLN A 38 -9.08 18.03 5.65
C GLN A 38 -9.84 17.11 4.68
N TYR A 39 -10.30 17.64 3.54
CA TYR A 39 -10.90 16.84 2.48
C TYR A 39 -9.88 15.89 1.84
N ILE A 40 -8.64 16.33 1.64
CA ILE A 40 -7.55 15.47 1.17
C ILE A 40 -7.32 14.30 2.14
N CYS A 41 -7.33 14.53 3.46
CA CYS A 41 -7.23 13.45 4.45
C CYS A 41 -8.38 12.43 4.33
N ILE A 42 -9.62 12.91 4.17
CA ILE A 42 -10.78 12.02 4.02
C ILE A 42 -10.65 11.19 2.75
N PHE A 43 -10.28 11.83 1.64
CA PHE A 43 -10.07 11.15 0.37
C PHE A 43 -8.97 10.08 0.46
N ILE A 44 -7.83 10.39 1.08
CA ILE A 44 -6.76 9.40 1.35
C ILE A 44 -7.29 8.23 2.17
N GLY A 45 -8.05 8.49 3.23
CA GLY A 45 -8.66 7.46 4.06
C GLY A 45 -9.58 6.53 3.27
N LEU A 46 -10.39 7.08 2.35
CA LEU A 46 -11.26 6.29 1.45
C LEU A 46 -10.43 5.44 0.48
N VAL A 47 -9.40 6.00 -0.14
CA VAL A 47 -8.51 5.28 -1.06
C VAL A 47 -7.81 4.12 -0.34
N TYR A 48 -7.29 4.34 0.88
CA TYR A 48 -6.69 3.25 1.66
C TYR A 48 -7.70 2.23 2.17
N THR A 49 -8.97 2.62 2.36
CA THR A 49 -10.04 1.67 2.68
C THR A 49 -10.26 0.71 1.51
N ILE A 50 -10.32 1.24 0.28
CA ILE A 50 -10.45 0.42 -0.93
C ILE A 50 -9.25 -0.52 -1.07
N SER A 51 -8.03 0.01 -0.91
CA SER A 51 -6.79 -0.79 -0.90
C SER A 51 -6.84 -1.92 0.15
N GLY A 52 -7.21 -1.61 1.39
CA GLY A 52 -7.32 -2.62 2.45
C GLY A 52 -8.37 -3.68 2.15
N ILE A 53 -9.52 -3.30 1.58
CA ILE A 53 -10.53 -4.24 1.10
C ILE A 53 -9.96 -5.12 -0.01
N CYS A 54 -9.23 -4.56 -0.97
CA CYS A 54 -8.56 -5.35 -2.01
C CYS A 54 -7.62 -6.40 -1.39
N ILE A 55 -6.80 -6.04 -0.41
CA ILE A 55 -5.90 -6.96 0.30
C ILE A 55 -6.68 -8.06 1.04
N VAL A 56 -7.77 -7.70 1.72
CA VAL A 56 -8.64 -8.67 2.38
C VAL A 56 -9.26 -9.64 1.36
N LEU A 57 -9.76 -9.15 0.23
CA LEU A 57 -10.33 -10.01 -0.81
C LEU A 57 -9.29 -10.92 -1.45
N LEU A 58 -8.06 -10.43 -1.67
CA LEU A 58 -6.92 -11.23 -2.12
C LEU A 58 -6.58 -12.38 -1.15
N SER A 59 -6.96 -12.27 0.13
CA SER A 59 -6.79 -13.37 1.09
C SER A 59 -7.82 -14.51 0.95
N PHE A 60 -8.98 -14.23 0.34
CA PHE A 60 -10.05 -15.20 0.12
C PHE A 60 -10.03 -15.80 -1.28
N PHE A 61 -9.77 -14.95 -2.29
CA PHE A 61 -9.73 -15.38 -3.68
C PHE A 61 -8.38 -15.96 -4.02
N ASN A 62 -8.31 -17.28 -4.05
CA ASN A 62 -7.14 -17.98 -4.54
C ASN A 62 -7.04 -17.78 -6.06
N MET A 63 -5.85 -17.47 -6.61
CA MET A 63 -5.74 -17.22 -8.07
C MET A 63 -6.13 -18.46 -8.91
N LYS A 64 -6.26 -19.63 -8.28
CA LYS A 64 -6.51 -20.91 -8.97
C LYS A 64 -7.81 -20.86 -9.78
N ASP A 65 -8.86 -20.31 -9.19
CA ASP A 65 -10.19 -20.28 -9.79
C ASP A 65 -10.51 -18.91 -10.38
N THR A 66 -9.84 -17.85 -9.90
CA THR A 66 -10.18 -16.46 -10.22
C THR A 66 -8.94 -15.60 -10.53
N ASN A 67 -8.04 -16.07 -11.41
CA ASN A 67 -6.81 -15.35 -11.77
C ASN A 67 -7.07 -13.92 -12.27
N GLN A 68 -8.13 -13.72 -13.09
CA GLN A 68 -8.52 -12.38 -13.55
C GLN A 68 -8.92 -11.48 -12.37
N LEU A 69 -9.71 -11.99 -11.43
CA LEU A 69 -10.11 -11.23 -10.24
C LEU A 69 -8.90 -10.89 -9.36
N HIS A 70 -7.98 -11.83 -9.16
CA HIS A 70 -6.74 -11.58 -8.41
C HIS A 70 -5.92 -10.48 -9.07
N PHE A 71 -5.69 -10.59 -10.38
CA PHE A 71 -4.98 -9.56 -11.14
C PHE A 71 -5.64 -8.19 -11.03
N HIS A 72 -6.98 -8.11 -11.14
CA HIS A 72 -7.71 -6.86 -11.00
C HIS A 72 -7.62 -6.28 -9.59
N LEU A 73 -7.78 -7.09 -8.55
CA LEU A 73 -7.65 -6.65 -7.15
C LEU A 73 -6.24 -6.15 -6.84
N THR A 74 -5.20 -6.86 -7.32
CA THR A 74 -3.80 -6.44 -7.18
C THR A 74 -3.55 -5.11 -7.89
N LEU A 75 -4.05 -4.93 -9.11
CA LEU A 75 -3.93 -3.68 -9.85
C LEU A 75 -4.69 -2.52 -9.17
N SER A 76 -5.92 -2.76 -8.71
CA SER A 76 -6.70 -1.78 -7.96
C SER A 76 -5.96 -1.33 -6.70
N ASN A 77 -5.35 -2.26 -5.96
CA ASN A 77 -4.52 -1.95 -4.81
C ASN A 77 -3.35 -1.04 -5.21
N PHE A 78 -2.64 -1.34 -6.30
CA PHE A 78 -1.51 -0.52 -6.77
C PHE A 78 -1.92 0.91 -7.12
N ILE A 79 -3.04 1.07 -7.83
CA ILE A 79 -3.58 2.38 -8.18
C ILE A 79 -3.91 3.19 -6.91
N CYS A 80 -4.50 2.54 -5.90
CA CYS A 80 -4.79 3.20 -4.63
C CYS A 80 -3.51 3.76 -3.98
N HIS A 81 -2.43 2.98 -3.94
CA HIS A 81 -1.15 3.44 -3.39
C HIS A 81 -0.50 4.55 -4.24
N ALA A 82 -0.55 4.42 -5.57
CA ALA A 82 -0.02 5.43 -6.49
C ALA A 82 -0.70 6.80 -6.32
N VAL A 83 -1.98 6.82 -5.92
CA VAL A 83 -2.71 8.06 -5.61
C VAL A 83 -2.48 8.52 -4.17
N ALA A 84 -2.56 7.60 -3.21
CA ALA A 84 -2.54 7.94 -1.79
C ALA A 84 -1.16 8.41 -1.30
N ILE A 85 -0.06 7.80 -1.77
CA ILE A 85 1.29 8.13 -1.29
C ILE A 85 1.69 9.57 -1.65
N PRO A 86 1.52 10.06 -2.90
CA PRO A 86 1.82 11.46 -3.23
C PRO A 86 0.98 12.45 -2.41
N LEU A 87 -0.33 12.21 -2.28
CA LEU A 87 -1.23 13.11 -1.54
C LEU A 87 -0.88 13.16 -0.05
N SER A 88 -0.60 12.02 0.57
CA SER A 88 -0.18 11.96 1.98
C SER A 88 1.22 12.57 2.19
N SER A 89 2.12 12.42 1.22
CA SER A 89 3.44 13.07 1.23
C SER A 89 3.32 14.61 1.24
N LEU A 90 2.41 15.18 0.44
CA LEU A 90 2.12 16.62 0.45
C LEU A 90 1.66 17.08 1.83
N LEU A 91 0.76 16.34 2.48
CA LEU A 91 0.28 16.66 3.83
C LEU A 91 1.42 16.64 4.86
N ILE A 92 2.36 15.70 4.74
CA ILE A 92 3.51 15.61 5.66
C ILE A 92 4.43 16.80 5.51
N VAL A 93 4.79 17.16 4.27
CA VAL A 93 5.64 18.34 3.98
C VAL A 93 5.04 19.61 4.59
N CYS A 94 3.72 19.77 4.53
CA CYS A 94 3.04 20.94 5.09
C CYS A 94 2.94 20.94 6.62
N ASN A 95 3.01 19.79 7.30
CA ASN A 95 2.60 19.67 8.71
C ASN A 95 3.64 19.07 9.67
N PHE A 96 4.70 18.44 9.18
CA PHE A 96 5.71 17.81 10.03
C PHE A 96 6.99 18.64 10.04
N ARG A 97 7.59 18.86 11.22
CA ARG A 97 8.91 19.51 11.32
C ARG A 97 10.00 18.65 10.69
N SER A 98 9.96 17.34 10.94
CA SER A 98 10.90 16.34 10.42
C SER A 98 10.46 15.73 9.08
N TRP A 99 9.82 16.52 8.22
CA TRP A 99 9.20 16.02 6.99
C TRP A 99 10.20 15.39 6.01
N LYS A 100 11.48 15.83 6.01
CA LYS A 100 12.50 15.39 5.03
C LYS A 100 12.71 13.87 5.05
N TRP A 101 12.82 13.28 6.24
CA TRP A 101 13.05 11.84 6.40
C TRP A 101 11.83 11.01 5.99
N PHE A 102 10.63 11.45 6.36
CA PHE A 102 9.39 10.81 5.95
C PHE A 102 9.17 10.89 4.43
N LEU A 103 9.46 12.05 3.83
CA LEU A 103 9.37 12.22 2.39
C LEU A 103 10.35 11.31 1.66
N LEU A 104 11.61 11.26 2.11
CA LEU A 104 12.64 10.38 1.53
C LEU A 104 12.20 8.91 1.60
N ALA A 105 11.75 8.46 2.77
CA ALA A 105 11.26 7.09 2.95
C ALA A 105 10.08 6.77 2.01
N ARG A 106 9.10 7.68 1.89
CA ARG A 106 7.96 7.52 0.99
C ARG A 106 8.35 7.50 -0.49
N ILE A 107 9.36 8.26 -0.90
CA ILE A 107 9.90 8.21 -2.28
C ILE A 107 10.52 6.84 -2.55
N ILE A 108 11.36 6.33 -1.63
CA ILE A 108 11.99 5.02 -1.78
C ILE A 108 10.93 3.92 -1.91
N VAL A 109 9.95 3.89 -1.01
CA VAL A 109 8.85 2.91 -1.07
C VAL A 109 8.03 3.07 -2.35
N SER A 110 7.76 4.30 -2.79
CA SER A 110 7.03 4.54 -4.05
C SER A 110 7.79 3.98 -5.25
N LEU A 111 9.11 4.17 -5.32
CA LEU A 111 9.95 3.63 -6.39
C LEU A 111 9.95 2.10 -6.37
N GLN A 112 10.11 1.49 -5.20
CA GLN A 112 9.99 0.04 -5.01
C GLN A 112 8.63 -0.47 -5.51
N MET A 113 7.54 0.21 -5.16
CA MET A 113 6.20 -0.15 -5.61
C MET A 113 5.98 0.06 -7.11
N ILE A 114 6.58 1.09 -7.72
CA ILE A 114 6.50 1.29 -9.18
C ILE A 114 7.26 0.16 -9.90
N ILE A 115 8.44 -0.19 -9.43
CA ILE A 115 9.27 -1.25 -10.02
C ILE A 115 8.58 -2.61 -9.89
N GLY A 116 8.11 -2.96 -8.69
CA GLY A 116 7.42 -4.23 -8.44
C GLY A 116 6.15 -4.36 -9.27
N SER A 117 5.34 -3.30 -9.37
CA SER A 117 4.11 -3.34 -10.16
C SER A 117 4.37 -3.45 -11.66
N TYR A 118 5.38 -2.76 -12.17
CA TYR A 118 5.79 -2.85 -13.58
C TYR A 118 6.19 -4.30 -13.94
N PHE A 119 7.09 -4.90 -13.16
CA PHE A 119 7.54 -6.26 -13.42
C PHE A 119 6.44 -7.29 -13.20
N PHE A 120 5.57 -7.11 -12.21
CA PHE A 120 4.39 -7.97 -12.02
C PHE A 120 3.51 -8.00 -13.27
N VAL A 121 3.13 -6.83 -13.81
CA VAL A 121 2.30 -6.76 -15.02
C VAL A 121 3.03 -7.35 -16.23
N TYR A 122 4.32 -7.04 -16.40
CA TYR A 122 5.13 -7.53 -17.50
C TYR A 122 5.21 -9.07 -17.50
N TYR A 123 5.64 -9.66 -16.37
CA TYR A 123 5.80 -11.11 -16.25
C TYR A 123 4.48 -11.87 -16.24
N ASN A 124 3.40 -11.29 -15.70
CA ASN A 124 2.07 -11.89 -15.82
C ASN A 124 1.64 -12.00 -17.29
N ARG A 125 1.85 -10.95 -18.09
CA ARG A 125 1.54 -10.97 -19.53
C ARG A 125 2.43 -11.95 -20.29
N ALA A 126 3.73 -11.93 -20.02
CA ALA A 126 4.68 -12.86 -20.65
C ALA A 126 4.34 -14.32 -20.33
N GLY A 127 4.06 -14.63 -19.06
CA GLY A 127 3.68 -15.96 -18.60
C GLY A 127 2.41 -16.46 -19.27
N LEU A 128 1.38 -15.62 -19.39
CA LEU A 128 0.13 -15.99 -20.06
C LEU A 128 0.30 -16.32 -21.55
N LEU A 129 1.32 -15.78 -22.23
CA LEU A 129 1.58 -16.08 -23.64
C LEU A 129 2.22 -17.45 -23.86
N VAL A 130 2.98 -17.95 -22.89
CA VAL A 130 3.73 -19.21 -22.99
C VAL A 130 3.11 -20.35 -22.16
N LEU A 131 2.13 -20.04 -21.31
CA LEU A 131 1.51 -21.00 -20.41
C LEU A 131 0.82 -22.13 -21.19
N GLN A 132 1.33 -23.35 -21.04
CA GLN A 132 0.69 -24.58 -21.54
C GLN A 132 0.15 -25.46 -20.41
N ALA A 133 0.37 -25.08 -19.15
CA ALA A 133 -0.04 -25.87 -17.99
C ALA A 133 -1.56 -25.78 -17.75
N LYS A 134 -2.16 -26.90 -17.34
CA LYS A 134 -3.57 -26.93 -16.87
C LYS A 134 -3.78 -26.11 -15.59
N ASN A 135 -2.72 -25.81 -14.85
CA ASN A 135 -2.78 -25.15 -13.56
C ASN A 135 -1.60 -24.18 -13.38
N LEU A 136 -1.91 -22.88 -13.26
CA LEU A 136 -0.97 -21.78 -13.05
C LEU A 136 -0.07 -21.93 -11.80
N PHE A 137 -0.51 -22.70 -10.80
CA PHE A 137 0.24 -22.86 -9.53
C PHE A 137 1.17 -24.05 -9.48
N TYR A 138 0.94 -25.03 -10.35
CA TYR A 138 1.74 -26.24 -10.41
C TYR A 138 2.39 -26.33 -11.78
N ILE A 139 2.99 -25.22 -12.18
CA ILE A 139 3.87 -25.19 -13.33
C ILE A 139 5.18 -25.84 -12.88
N LYS A 140 5.52 -26.97 -13.47
CA LYS A 140 6.81 -27.61 -13.18
C LYS A 140 7.94 -26.75 -13.74
N GLU A 141 9.14 -26.88 -13.18
CA GLU A 141 10.30 -26.08 -13.61
C GLU A 141 10.62 -26.20 -15.10
N ASN A 142 10.25 -27.32 -15.72
CA ASN A 142 10.43 -27.62 -17.13
C ASN A 142 9.24 -27.23 -18.02
N GLU A 143 8.12 -26.77 -17.45
CA GLU A 143 6.93 -26.36 -18.19
C GLU A 143 7.05 -24.89 -18.63
N PRO A 144 6.57 -24.55 -19.85
CA PRO A 144 6.64 -23.19 -20.34
C PRO A 144 5.72 -22.27 -19.50
N GLY A 145 6.26 -21.11 -19.12
CA GLY A 145 5.64 -20.18 -18.19
C GLY A 145 6.22 -20.21 -16.77
N TYR A 146 6.97 -21.25 -16.37
CA TYR A 146 7.48 -21.35 -15.01
C TYR A 146 8.35 -20.14 -14.62
N LYS A 147 9.29 -19.78 -15.49
CA LYS A 147 10.22 -18.68 -15.24
C LYS A 147 9.47 -17.35 -15.11
N GLU A 148 8.52 -17.11 -16.00
CA GLU A 148 7.72 -15.89 -16.04
C GLU A 148 6.83 -15.78 -14.81
N PHE A 149 6.09 -16.83 -14.44
CA PHE A 149 5.24 -16.79 -13.24
C PHE A 149 6.04 -16.74 -11.94
N ASN A 150 7.23 -17.37 -11.89
CA ASN A 150 8.11 -17.22 -10.73
C ASN A 150 8.59 -15.76 -10.58
N GLN A 151 9.01 -15.11 -11.67
CA GLN A 151 9.37 -13.69 -11.64
C GLN A 151 8.18 -12.78 -11.32
N CYS A 152 6.98 -13.13 -11.80
CA CYS A 152 5.73 -12.47 -11.44
C CYS A 152 5.49 -12.52 -9.93
N ALA A 153 5.61 -13.70 -9.32
CA ALA A 153 5.45 -13.89 -7.89
C ALA A 153 6.51 -13.12 -7.07
N ILE A 154 7.78 -13.14 -7.50
CA ILE A 154 8.84 -12.34 -6.86
C ILE A 154 8.50 -10.84 -6.91
N SER A 155 7.98 -10.37 -8.05
CA SER A 155 7.56 -8.97 -8.22
C SER A 155 6.37 -8.60 -7.33
N GLU A 156 5.41 -9.51 -7.15
CA GLU A 156 4.31 -9.36 -6.19
C GLU A 156 4.82 -9.27 -4.75
N TRP A 157 5.78 -10.10 -4.35
CA TRP A 157 6.40 -10.01 -3.03
C TRP A 157 7.15 -8.70 -2.81
N PHE A 158 7.85 -8.19 -3.82
CA PHE A 158 8.50 -6.89 -3.76
C PHE A 158 7.49 -5.75 -3.49
N MET A 159 6.29 -5.86 -4.08
CA MET A 159 5.17 -4.96 -3.79
C MET A 159 4.67 -5.08 -2.36
N ILE A 160 4.44 -6.32 -1.89
CA ILE A 160 3.96 -6.59 -0.52
C ILE A 160 4.93 -6.03 0.51
N LEU A 161 6.24 -6.15 0.30
CA LEU A 161 7.25 -5.53 1.17
C LEU A 161 7.09 -4.01 1.22
N GLY A 162 6.84 -3.35 0.07
CA GLY A 162 6.57 -1.92 0.02
C GLY A 162 5.30 -1.52 0.79
N LEU A 163 4.27 -2.37 0.79
CA LEU A 163 3.06 -2.17 1.60
C LEU A 163 3.37 -2.20 3.10
N ILE A 164 4.18 -3.17 3.53
CA ILE A 164 4.61 -3.28 4.92
C ILE A 164 5.43 -2.05 5.32
N GLU A 165 6.39 -1.64 4.48
CA GLU A 165 7.21 -0.45 4.70
C GLU A 165 6.39 0.83 4.83
N ILE A 166 5.41 1.08 3.94
CA ILE A 166 4.55 2.27 4.06
C ILE A 166 3.71 2.25 5.34
N THR A 167 3.31 1.06 5.79
CA THR A 167 2.58 0.89 7.06
C THR A 167 3.47 1.22 8.26
N LEU A 168 4.72 0.76 8.26
CA LEU A 168 5.71 1.08 9.28
C LEU A 168 6.04 2.58 9.31
N ILE A 169 6.25 3.19 8.14
CA ILE A 169 6.46 4.64 8.00
C ILE A 169 5.26 5.40 8.59
N THR A 170 4.04 4.99 8.27
CA THR A 170 2.81 5.59 8.84
C THR A 170 2.78 5.47 10.37
N GLY A 171 3.22 4.34 10.93
CA GLY A 171 3.36 4.15 12.38
C GLY A 171 4.36 5.12 13.02
N LEU A 172 5.52 5.33 12.39
CA LEU A 172 6.53 6.30 12.86
C LEU A 172 6.03 7.76 12.77
N GLU A 173 5.26 8.08 11.73
CA GLU A 173 4.62 9.38 11.57
C GLU A 173 3.58 9.64 12.67
N LEU A 174 2.76 8.63 12.99
CA LEU A 174 1.80 8.68 14.10
C LEU A 174 2.51 8.97 15.42
N ARG A 175 3.57 8.22 15.74
CA ARG A 175 4.36 8.44 16.95
C ARG A 175 4.96 9.84 17.03
N THR A 176 5.45 10.34 15.90
CA THR A 176 6.00 11.71 15.82
C THR A 176 4.92 12.77 15.99
N CYS A 177 3.70 12.50 15.50
CA CYS A 177 2.55 13.36 15.68
C CYS A 177 2.18 13.46 17.17
N GLU A 178 2.07 12.33 17.87
CA GLU A 178 1.78 12.26 19.30
C GLU A 178 2.82 13.02 20.14
N ASN A 179 4.11 12.78 19.92
CA ASN A 179 5.17 13.47 20.65
C ASN A 179 5.08 15.00 20.49
N GLN A 180 4.77 15.49 19.29
CA GLN A 180 4.59 16.93 19.03
C GLN A 180 3.33 17.50 19.71
N TYR A 181 2.26 16.71 19.84
CA TYR A 181 1.09 17.12 20.62
C TYR A 181 1.38 17.21 22.11
N GLU A 182 2.13 16.26 22.66
CA GLU A 182 2.53 16.27 24.08
C GLU A 182 3.45 17.46 24.38
N GLU A 183 4.38 17.80 23.47
CA GLU A 183 5.23 18.98 23.58
C GLU A 183 4.39 20.27 23.62
N ILE A 184 3.41 20.42 22.71
CA ILE A 184 2.53 21.61 22.69
C ILE A 184 1.72 21.72 23.98
N ASN A 185 1.14 20.62 24.46
CA ASN A 185 0.33 20.60 25.68
C ASN A 185 1.14 20.83 26.97
N LYS A 186 2.46 20.61 26.95
CA LYS A 186 3.35 20.95 28.09
C LYS A 186 3.76 22.42 28.10
N THR A 187 3.65 23.10 26.97
CA THR A 187 4.03 24.52 26.81
C THR A 187 2.87 25.51 26.97
N VAL A 188 1.64 25.01 27.13
CA VAL A 188 0.40 25.77 27.39
C VAL A 188 -0.04 25.51 28.82
#